data_AF-A0A5J4S389-F1
#
_entry.id   AF-A0A5J4S389-F1
#
_cell.length_a   1.000
_cell.length_b   1.000
_cell.length_c   1.000
_cell.angle_alpha   90.00
_cell.angle_beta   90.00
_cell.angle_gamma   90.00
#
_symmetry.space_group_name_H-M   'P 1'
#
loop_
_entity.id
_entity.type
_entity.pdbx_description
1 polymer ?
#
loop_
_entity_poly.entity_id
_entity_poly.type
_entity_poly.pdbx_seq_one_letter_code
_entity_poly.pdbx_strand_id
1 'polypeptide(L)'
;MSSSEAAVRLETAATSANEWDTQLASSEIPAIVGHAYEFSFYIRSEGAGQGRISFQNMSDNYPWLDGASLFNVGGGWTQIVYGSDGSLTATDNNIRFLFDLGKVPYIIYYIDVNTIRVVDLDAVPEETDGNILTDGNFESGTDGWTKPNPGQGIDLTQEFVYEGNNAVKLIAGSSSSNACWDLQFQSPEIAVINGHTYDISFIIRSEGDGRGRVSFTGMSNNYPWLNGSEWFTTNTTWAQITYTLTVNADVITLSFDLGYEPDMIYYLDGVKVIDTTTGAATRVTITRAGPTYIEKTSEEKTKLIGDALEYWINEMVGHYKDKVKAWDVVNEPMNEGGGLRTGVNVTTPASDEFYWQDYLGKDYAVTAFKLVRAAGNANDVLFINDYNLEYSINKCKGLIEYVKYIEEQGAKVDGIGTQMHVDIDTDMAKADEMFKLLAATGKLIKISELDIKTKTSSPSTEDLEKQAEVYRQVVELYVKNIPEAQRYGITLWGVTDADSWIENDAPCLWKADYSRKIAYKGLADGLAGKDVSEDFTGDLEY
;
A
#
# COMPACT_ATOMS: atom_id res chain seq x y z
N MET A 1 -19.40 12.62 -15.32
CA MET A 1 -19.33 11.58 -14.27
C MET A 1 -18.55 12.20 -13.11
N SER A 2 -19.18 12.42 -11.94
CA SER A 2 -18.47 12.86 -10.74
C SER A 2 -17.90 11.62 -10.05
N SER A 3 -16.61 11.62 -9.72
CA SER A 3 -16.05 10.56 -8.88
C SER A 3 -16.43 10.87 -7.44
N SER A 4 -17.13 9.95 -6.79
CA SER A 4 -17.44 10.02 -5.37
C SER A 4 -16.15 9.84 -4.58
N GLU A 5 -15.77 10.84 -3.78
CA GLU A 5 -15.41 10.77 -2.33
C GLU A 5 -14.33 11.76 -1.87
N ALA A 6 -13.51 12.33 -2.77
CA ALA A 6 -12.48 13.30 -2.38
C ALA A 6 -12.62 14.65 -3.13
N ALA A 7 -12.83 15.73 -2.38
CA ALA A 7 -12.81 17.09 -2.91
C ALA A 7 -12.06 18.02 -1.98
N VAL A 8 -11.29 18.97 -2.53
CA VAL A 8 -10.74 20.07 -1.72
C VAL A 8 -11.85 21.06 -1.43
N ARG A 9 -12.10 21.33 -0.14
CA ARG A 9 -13.00 22.37 0.32
C ARG A 9 -12.22 23.67 0.55
N LEU A 10 -12.60 24.74 -0.13
CA LEU A 10 -12.05 26.08 0.09
C LEU A 10 -13.17 27.01 0.56
N GLU A 11 -12.92 27.84 1.56
CA GLU A 11 -13.90 28.79 2.10
C GLU A 11 -13.34 30.21 2.05
N THR A 12 -14.09 31.13 1.44
CA THR A 12 -13.69 32.52 1.35
C THR A 12 -14.08 33.30 2.61
N ALA A 13 -13.21 34.22 3.02
CA ALA A 13 -13.42 35.03 4.20
C ALA A 13 -14.53 36.08 3.99
N ALA A 14 -15.04 36.61 5.10
CA ALA A 14 -15.97 37.73 5.11
C ALA A 14 -15.47 38.98 4.36
N THR A 15 -14.16 39.18 4.34
CA THR A 15 -13.48 40.34 3.76
C THR A 15 -13.01 40.11 2.33
N SER A 16 -13.23 38.91 1.78
CA SER A 16 -12.83 38.54 0.43
C SER A 16 -13.47 39.46 -0.62
N ALA A 17 -12.64 40.06 -1.46
CA ALA A 17 -13.02 40.99 -2.53
C ALA A 17 -12.13 40.88 -3.79
N ASN A 18 -10.97 40.23 -3.67
CA ASN A 18 -10.02 40.00 -4.74
C ASN A 18 -9.86 38.51 -5.05
N GLU A 19 -9.50 38.22 -6.28
CA GLU A 19 -9.36 36.86 -6.81
C GLU A 19 -8.36 36.03 -5.99
N TRP A 20 -7.30 36.67 -5.50
CA TRP A 20 -6.23 36.04 -4.70
C TRP A 20 -6.52 35.95 -3.20
N ASP A 21 -7.66 36.43 -2.70
CA ASP A 21 -7.97 36.37 -1.25
C ASP A 21 -8.20 34.92 -0.77
N THR A 22 -8.36 33.97 -1.69
CA THR A 22 -8.38 32.52 -1.44
C THR A 22 -7.74 31.81 -2.62
N GLN A 23 -6.54 31.27 -2.41
CA GLN A 23 -5.77 30.60 -3.46
C GLN A 23 -5.37 29.19 -3.07
N LEU A 24 -5.33 28.31 -4.07
CA LEU A 24 -4.71 26.99 -4.00
C LEU A 24 -3.80 26.81 -5.20
N ALA A 25 -2.50 26.66 -4.94
CA ALA A 25 -1.49 26.44 -5.97
C ALA A 25 -1.22 24.95 -6.17
N SER A 26 -0.97 24.54 -7.42
CA SER A 26 -0.39 23.23 -7.71
C SER A 26 1.09 23.16 -7.28
N SER A 27 1.63 21.95 -7.16
CA SER A 27 3.08 21.74 -7.26
C SER A 27 3.59 22.23 -8.63
N GLU A 28 4.92 22.34 -8.78
CA GLU A 28 5.49 22.56 -10.12
C GLU A 28 5.22 21.33 -11.00
N ILE A 29 4.90 21.59 -12.25
CA ILE A 29 4.56 20.58 -13.25
C ILE A 29 5.63 20.65 -14.33
N PRO A 30 6.38 19.56 -14.58
CA PRO A 30 7.31 19.50 -15.68
C PRO A 30 6.61 19.82 -17.01
N ALA A 31 7.24 20.64 -17.84
CA ALA A 31 6.70 21.08 -19.13
C ALA A 31 7.81 21.22 -20.17
N ILE A 32 7.44 21.26 -21.44
CA ILE A 32 8.33 21.49 -22.56
C ILE A 32 8.14 22.92 -23.05
N VAL A 33 9.20 23.72 -23.03
CA VAL A 33 9.15 25.12 -23.49
C VAL A 33 8.62 25.19 -24.92
N GLY A 34 7.60 26.00 -25.12
CA GLY A 34 6.96 26.22 -26.42
C GLY A 34 5.78 25.31 -26.72
N HIS A 35 5.58 24.22 -25.99
CA HIS A 35 4.41 23.35 -26.13
C HIS A 35 3.15 24.02 -25.57
N ALA A 36 2.00 23.75 -26.18
CA ALA A 36 0.68 24.15 -25.74
C ALA A 36 0.07 23.14 -24.76
N TYR A 37 -0.64 23.63 -23.75
CA TYR A 37 -1.23 22.81 -22.69
C TYR A 37 -2.72 23.12 -22.46
N GLU A 38 -3.51 22.07 -22.27
CA GLU A 38 -4.90 22.13 -21.80
C GLU A 38 -4.97 21.81 -20.30
N PHE A 39 -5.73 22.61 -19.55
CA PHE A 39 -5.97 22.40 -18.12
C PHE A 39 -7.46 22.19 -17.90
N SER A 40 -7.84 21.12 -17.21
CA SER A 40 -9.26 20.87 -16.90
C SER A 40 -9.49 20.30 -15.50
N PHE A 41 -10.65 20.61 -14.93
CA PHE A 41 -11.08 20.16 -13.61
C PHE A 41 -12.59 20.33 -13.44
N TYR A 42 -13.19 19.60 -12.49
CA TYR A 42 -14.55 19.84 -12.03
C TYR A 42 -14.58 20.63 -10.73
N ILE A 43 -15.47 21.63 -10.68
CA ILE A 43 -15.69 22.49 -9.52
C ILE A 43 -17.20 22.71 -9.28
N ARG A 44 -17.59 22.86 -8.01
CA ARG A 44 -18.91 23.38 -7.60
C ARG A 44 -18.77 24.36 -6.43
N SER A 45 -19.82 25.09 -6.12
CA SER A 45 -19.87 26.01 -4.98
C SER A 45 -21.20 25.98 -4.22
N GLU A 46 -21.15 26.30 -2.93
CA GLU A 46 -22.33 26.64 -2.14
C GLU A 46 -22.64 28.13 -2.32
N GLY A 47 -23.60 28.44 -3.19
CA GLY A 47 -23.92 29.80 -3.60
C GLY A 47 -23.37 30.16 -4.97
N ALA A 48 -23.54 31.42 -5.37
CA ALA A 48 -23.05 31.94 -6.65
C ALA A 48 -21.58 32.36 -6.49
N GLY A 49 -20.67 31.47 -6.88
CA GLY A 49 -19.24 31.69 -6.83
C GLY A 49 -18.67 32.26 -8.12
N GLN A 50 -17.50 32.88 -8.02
CA GLN A 50 -16.69 33.33 -9.16
C GLN A 50 -15.23 32.98 -8.94
N GLY A 51 -14.54 32.62 -10.01
CA GLY A 51 -13.13 32.26 -9.94
C GLY A 51 -12.39 32.46 -11.26
N ARG A 52 -11.08 32.30 -11.21
CA ARG A 52 -10.23 32.10 -12.40
C ARG A 52 -9.12 31.11 -12.07
N ILE A 53 -8.42 30.67 -13.11
CA ILE A 53 -7.10 30.08 -12.96
C ILE A 53 -6.05 31.12 -13.32
N SER A 54 -5.01 31.22 -12.50
CA SER A 54 -3.78 31.93 -12.87
C SER A 54 -2.63 30.96 -13.05
N PHE A 55 -1.64 31.36 -13.85
CA PHE A 55 -0.51 30.52 -14.19
C PHE A 55 0.82 31.20 -13.86
N GLN A 56 1.85 30.39 -13.64
CA GLN A 56 3.24 30.79 -13.65
C GLN A 56 3.93 30.07 -14.80
N ASN A 57 4.81 30.79 -15.48
CA ASN A 57 5.60 30.29 -16.61
C ASN A 57 4.77 29.81 -17.81
N MET A 58 3.62 30.46 -18.04
CA MET A 58 2.80 30.30 -19.25
C MET A 58 2.83 31.59 -20.06
N SER A 59 2.52 31.51 -21.36
CA SER A 59 2.46 32.69 -22.25
C SER A 59 1.38 33.69 -21.87
N ASP A 60 0.31 33.24 -21.19
CA ASP A 60 -0.65 34.09 -20.50
C ASP A 60 -0.85 33.59 -19.06
N ASN A 61 -0.52 34.44 -18.09
CA ASN A 61 -0.66 34.12 -16.67
C ASN A 61 -2.09 34.33 -16.15
N TYR A 62 -2.96 35.00 -16.92
CA TYR A 62 -4.35 35.31 -16.54
C TYR A 62 -5.32 35.16 -17.71
N PRO A 63 -5.42 33.96 -18.32
CA PRO A 63 -6.24 33.76 -19.51
C PRO A 63 -7.73 33.95 -19.22
N TRP A 64 -8.42 34.43 -20.24
CA TRP A 64 -9.87 34.59 -20.21
C TRP A 64 -10.53 33.26 -20.56
N LEU A 65 -11.65 32.96 -19.90
CA LEU A 65 -12.51 31.82 -20.23
C LEU A 65 -13.79 32.35 -20.87
N ASP A 66 -14.14 31.86 -22.06
CA ASP A 66 -15.36 32.23 -22.79
C ASP A 66 -15.58 33.76 -22.90
N GLY A 67 -14.49 34.51 -23.08
CA GLY A 67 -14.54 35.98 -23.21
C GLY A 67 -14.71 36.74 -21.89
N ALA A 68 -14.56 36.07 -20.74
CA ALA A 68 -14.60 36.69 -19.42
C ALA A 68 -13.31 36.42 -18.63
N SER A 69 -12.91 37.38 -17.79
CA SER A 69 -11.75 37.22 -16.90
C SER A 69 -12.03 36.34 -15.68
N LEU A 70 -13.30 36.00 -15.43
CA LEU A 70 -13.76 35.15 -14.33
C LEU A 70 -14.85 34.21 -14.83
N PHE A 71 -14.80 32.94 -14.42
CA PHE A 71 -15.90 32.00 -14.59
C PHE A 71 -16.87 32.08 -13.41
N ASN A 72 -18.13 31.72 -13.65
CA ASN A 72 -19.14 31.60 -12.59
C ASN A 72 -19.36 30.12 -12.26
N VAL A 73 -19.62 29.82 -11.00
CA VAL A 73 -19.89 28.46 -10.53
C VAL A 73 -21.04 28.48 -9.51
N GLY A 74 -21.78 27.37 -9.42
CA GLY A 74 -22.92 27.19 -8.54
C GLY A 74 -22.98 25.80 -7.92
N GLY A 75 -24.15 25.41 -7.40
CA GLY A 75 -24.32 24.13 -6.69
C GLY A 75 -24.05 22.86 -7.50
N GLY A 76 -24.09 22.96 -8.83
CA GLY A 76 -23.82 21.84 -9.73
C GLY A 76 -22.33 21.73 -10.09
N TRP A 77 -21.83 20.49 -10.18
CA TRP A 77 -20.50 20.20 -10.71
C TRP A 77 -20.39 20.70 -12.15
N THR A 78 -19.44 21.59 -12.38
CA THR A 78 -19.18 22.25 -13.65
C THR A 78 -17.74 21.94 -14.05
N GLN A 79 -17.54 21.50 -15.30
CA GLN A 79 -16.19 21.33 -15.85
C GLN A 79 -15.68 22.69 -16.32
N ILE A 80 -14.45 23.02 -15.93
CA ILE A 80 -13.72 24.17 -16.42
C ILE A 80 -12.55 23.67 -17.25
N VAL A 81 -12.31 24.29 -18.41
CA VAL A 81 -11.26 23.90 -19.37
C VAL A 81 -10.56 25.17 -19.88
N TYR A 82 -9.24 25.25 -19.74
CA TYR A 82 -8.40 26.33 -20.27
C TYR A 82 -7.42 25.77 -21.31
N GLY A 83 -7.09 26.56 -22.34
CA GLY A 83 -6.00 26.26 -23.27
C GLY A 83 -6.28 25.16 -24.31
N SER A 84 -7.50 24.61 -24.36
CA SER A 84 -7.89 23.55 -25.32
C SER A 84 -7.78 23.96 -26.80
N ASP A 85 -7.66 25.26 -27.07
CA ASP A 85 -7.46 25.84 -28.40
C ASP A 85 -5.97 26.03 -28.76
N GLY A 86 -5.05 25.60 -27.90
CA GLY A 86 -3.60 25.78 -28.08
C GLY A 86 -3.08 27.16 -27.70
N SER A 87 -3.89 28.02 -27.07
CA SER A 87 -3.50 29.39 -26.74
C SER A 87 -2.51 29.51 -25.57
N LEU A 88 -2.41 28.47 -24.74
CA LEU A 88 -1.58 28.47 -23.53
C LEU A 88 -0.31 27.64 -23.72
N THR A 89 0.79 28.32 -24.00
CA THR A 89 2.11 27.69 -24.20
C THR A 89 3.04 27.87 -23.00
N ALA A 90 3.83 26.85 -22.67
CA ALA A 90 4.81 26.92 -21.59
C ALA A 90 6.01 27.80 -21.98
N THR A 91 6.44 28.66 -21.05
CA THR A 91 7.60 29.55 -21.24
C THR A 91 8.85 29.10 -20.48
N ASP A 92 8.72 28.07 -19.65
CA ASP A 92 9.80 27.44 -18.86
C ASP A 92 9.60 25.91 -18.83
N ASN A 93 10.60 25.17 -18.37
CA ASN A 93 10.57 23.72 -18.21
C ASN A 93 9.70 23.26 -17.02
N ASN A 94 9.21 24.21 -16.21
CA ASN A 94 8.27 23.97 -15.13
C ASN A 94 7.17 25.01 -15.15
N ILE A 95 5.93 24.57 -15.13
CA ILE A 95 4.73 25.41 -15.07
C ILE A 95 3.99 25.18 -13.76
N ARG A 96 3.16 26.14 -13.35
CA ARG A 96 2.29 26.01 -12.18
C ARG A 96 0.96 26.71 -12.45
N PHE A 97 -0.13 26.16 -11.93
CA PHE A 97 -1.42 26.83 -11.96
C PHE A 97 -1.96 27.05 -10.54
N LEU A 98 -2.81 28.05 -10.38
CA LEU A 98 -3.45 28.41 -9.12
C LEU A 98 -4.95 28.59 -9.32
N PHE A 99 -5.74 28.03 -8.41
CA PHE A 99 -7.15 28.35 -8.27
C PHE A 99 -7.29 29.68 -7.52
N ASP A 100 -7.74 30.74 -8.20
CA ASP A 100 -8.01 32.05 -7.61
C ASP A 100 -9.52 32.19 -7.37
N LEU A 101 -9.97 31.85 -6.17
CA LEU A 101 -11.40 31.72 -5.82
C LEU A 101 -11.87 32.76 -4.80
N GLY A 102 -11.03 33.74 -4.47
CA GLY A 102 -11.28 34.73 -3.41
C GLY A 102 -12.26 35.84 -3.77
N LYS A 103 -12.81 35.90 -5.00
CA LYS A 103 -13.53 37.09 -5.46
C LYS A 103 -14.82 37.38 -4.67
N VAL A 104 -15.55 36.33 -4.30
CA VAL A 104 -16.86 36.43 -3.66
C VAL A 104 -16.74 36.00 -2.20
N PRO A 105 -17.14 36.83 -1.22
CA PRO A 105 -17.08 36.49 0.20
C PRO A 105 -18.13 35.45 0.59
N TYR A 106 -17.83 34.66 1.63
CA TYR A 106 -18.72 33.62 2.18
C TYR A 106 -19.14 32.52 1.20
N ILE A 107 -18.29 32.19 0.22
CA ILE A 107 -18.52 31.08 -0.69
C ILE A 107 -17.64 29.90 -0.28
N ILE A 108 -18.23 28.72 -0.30
CA ILE A 108 -17.51 27.45 -0.16
C ILE A 108 -17.41 26.82 -1.55
N TYR A 109 -16.19 26.51 -1.98
CA TYR A 109 -15.90 25.81 -3.22
C TYR A 109 -15.48 24.38 -2.95
N TYR A 110 -15.82 23.49 -3.88
CA TYR A 110 -15.37 22.10 -3.90
C TYR A 110 -14.72 21.81 -5.25
N ILE A 111 -13.47 21.36 -5.24
CA ILE A 111 -12.74 20.92 -6.44
C ILE A 111 -12.57 19.41 -6.37
N ASP A 112 -13.02 18.68 -7.39
CA ASP A 112 -12.84 17.22 -7.48
C ASP A 112 -11.40 16.92 -7.88
N VAL A 113 -10.60 16.46 -6.91
CA VAL A 113 -9.15 16.23 -7.08
C VAL A 113 -8.86 15.17 -8.14
N ASN A 114 -9.75 14.20 -8.30
CA ASN A 114 -9.57 13.10 -9.25
C ASN A 114 -9.83 13.54 -10.70
N THR A 115 -10.29 14.78 -10.92
CA THR A 115 -10.60 15.32 -12.24
C THR A 115 -9.64 16.38 -12.73
N ILE A 116 -8.68 16.80 -11.90
CA ILE A 116 -7.65 17.75 -12.30
C ILE A 116 -6.75 17.08 -13.35
N ARG A 117 -6.64 17.69 -14.53
CA ARG A 117 -5.83 17.21 -15.65
C ARG A 117 -5.05 18.38 -16.25
N VAL A 118 -3.79 18.11 -16.60
CA VAL A 118 -2.96 18.95 -17.45
C VAL A 118 -2.52 18.09 -18.62
N VAL A 119 -2.77 18.53 -19.85
CA VAL A 119 -2.55 17.77 -21.07
C VAL A 119 -1.64 18.58 -21.98
N ASP A 120 -0.49 18.03 -22.35
CA ASP A 120 0.35 18.56 -23.42
C ASP A 120 -0.34 18.29 -24.77
N LEU A 121 -0.72 19.35 -25.48
CA LEU A 121 -1.41 19.28 -26.77
C LEU A 121 -0.44 19.08 -27.94
N ASP A 122 0.84 19.43 -27.74
CA ASP A 122 1.91 19.29 -28.72
C ASP A 122 2.78 18.05 -28.47
N ALA A 123 2.47 17.29 -27.41
CA ALA A 123 3.06 15.99 -27.19
C ALA A 123 2.96 15.18 -28.47
N VAL A 124 4.12 14.81 -29.00
CA VAL A 124 4.21 13.83 -30.08
C VAL A 124 3.51 12.59 -29.54
N PRO A 125 2.44 12.09 -30.20
CA PRO A 125 1.81 10.86 -29.77
C PRO A 125 2.90 9.81 -29.59
N GLU A 126 2.90 9.09 -28.46
CA GLU A 126 3.65 7.85 -28.44
C GLU A 126 3.13 7.02 -29.62
N GLU A 127 4.03 6.68 -30.54
CA GLU A 127 3.75 5.62 -31.47
C GLU A 127 3.66 4.35 -30.63
N THR A 128 2.45 4.03 -30.13
CA THR A 128 2.15 2.66 -29.76
C THR A 128 2.16 1.92 -31.09
N ASP A 129 3.29 1.29 -31.41
CA ASP A 129 3.48 0.34 -32.50
C ASP A 129 2.58 -0.91 -32.40
N GLY A 130 1.53 -0.85 -31.57
CA GLY A 130 0.63 -1.94 -31.24
C GLY A 130 1.11 -2.78 -30.06
N ASN A 131 2.24 -2.45 -29.44
CA ASN A 131 2.79 -3.22 -28.33
C ASN A 131 1.95 -3.09 -27.05
N ILE A 132 1.40 -4.21 -26.58
CA ILE A 132 0.64 -4.31 -25.33
C ILE A 132 1.50 -4.68 -24.11
N LEU A 133 2.80 -4.94 -24.30
CA LEU A 133 3.76 -5.14 -23.22
C LEU A 133 4.34 -3.79 -22.78
N THR A 134 4.21 -3.46 -21.51
CA THR A 134 4.77 -2.24 -20.91
C THR A 134 6.30 -2.33 -20.81
N ASP A 135 6.99 -1.23 -21.14
CA ASP A 135 8.44 -1.04 -21.01
C ASP A 135 9.31 -2.15 -21.65
N GLY A 136 8.87 -2.70 -22.79
CA GLY A 136 9.64 -3.72 -23.52
C GLY A 136 10.93 -3.23 -24.18
N ASN A 137 11.13 -1.91 -24.27
CA ASN A 137 12.39 -1.27 -24.70
C ASN A 137 13.31 -0.88 -23.54
N PHE A 138 12.92 -1.15 -22.29
CA PHE A 138 13.75 -0.98 -21.09
C PHE A 138 14.20 0.45 -20.75
N GLU A 139 13.61 1.48 -21.37
CA GLU A 139 13.98 2.89 -21.11
C GLU A 139 13.57 3.35 -19.71
N SER A 140 12.50 2.78 -19.17
CA SER A 140 12.03 3.01 -17.80
C SER A 140 12.67 2.05 -16.78
N GLY A 141 13.62 1.21 -17.21
CA GLY A 141 14.24 0.16 -16.38
C GLY A 141 13.61 -1.23 -16.58
N THR A 142 13.77 -2.10 -15.58
CA THR A 142 13.22 -3.47 -15.60
C THR A 142 12.17 -3.70 -14.51
N ASP A 143 11.50 -2.64 -14.07
CA ASP A 143 10.46 -2.75 -13.04
C ASP A 143 9.30 -3.61 -13.55
N GLY A 144 8.83 -4.54 -12.72
CA GLY A 144 7.81 -5.54 -13.09
C GLY A 144 8.34 -6.79 -13.82
N TRP A 145 9.56 -6.75 -14.36
CA TRP A 145 10.21 -7.95 -14.89
C TRP A 145 10.79 -8.81 -13.77
N THR A 146 10.66 -10.13 -13.89
CA THR A 146 11.17 -11.07 -12.88
C THR A 146 12.38 -11.84 -13.40
N LYS A 147 13.20 -12.33 -12.46
CA LYS A 147 14.44 -13.07 -12.75
C LYS A 147 14.38 -14.46 -12.09
N PRO A 148 13.51 -15.38 -12.56
CA PRO A 148 13.30 -16.67 -11.88
C PRO A 148 14.59 -17.46 -11.67
N ASN A 149 15.50 -17.42 -12.65
CA ASN A 149 16.83 -18.01 -12.59
C ASN A 149 17.84 -17.00 -13.18
N PRO A 150 18.58 -16.24 -12.36
CA PRO A 150 19.35 -15.09 -12.87
C PRO A 150 20.68 -15.46 -13.56
N GLY A 151 21.05 -16.74 -13.67
CA GLY A 151 22.37 -17.14 -14.13
C GLY A 151 23.48 -16.53 -13.25
N GLN A 152 24.46 -15.86 -13.87
CA GLN A 152 25.47 -15.05 -13.17
C GLN A 152 25.03 -13.60 -12.95
N GLY A 153 24.05 -13.12 -13.70
CA GLY A 153 23.58 -11.74 -13.62
C GLY A 153 22.61 -11.38 -14.75
N ILE A 154 21.63 -10.54 -14.41
CA ILE A 154 20.71 -9.89 -15.36
C ILE A 154 20.65 -8.43 -14.94
N ASP A 155 21.21 -7.54 -15.77
CA ASP A 155 21.39 -6.13 -15.43
C ASP A 155 20.99 -5.24 -16.62
N LEU A 156 20.46 -4.05 -16.30
CA LEU A 156 20.29 -3.00 -17.29
C LEU A 156 21.67 -2.51 -17.74
N THR A 157 21.84 -2.27 -19.03
CA THR A 157 23.12 -1.87 -19.62
C THR A 157 22.93 -0.77 -20.66
N GLN A 158 23.95 0.09 -20.78
CA GLN A 158 24.09 1.04 -21.88
C GLN A 158 25.10 0.53 -22.94
N GLU A 159 25.69 -0.64 -22.72
CA GLU A 159 26.51 -1.36 -23.68
C GLU A 159 25.63 -2.18 -24.61
N PHE A 160 25.86 -2.07 -25.92
CA PHE A 160 25.09 -2.77 -26.95
C PHE A 160 23.59 -2.59 -26.75
N VAL A 161 23.12 -1.39 -27.07
CA VAL A 161 21.70 -1.01 -27.10
C VAL A 161 21.23 -1.01 -28.56
N TYR A 162 20.05 -1.56 -28.83
CA TYR A 162 19.46 -1.57 -30.17
C TYR A 162 18.64 -0.30 -30.41
N GLU A 163 17.77 0.06 -29.46
CA GLU A 163 16.95 1.27 -29.49
C GLU A 163 16.97 1.98 -28.13
N GLY A 164 16.84 3.31 -28.12
CA GLY A 164 16.89 4.07 -26.88
C GLY A 164 18.29 4.16 -26.26
N ASN A 165 18.34 4.15 -24.93
CA ASN A 165 19.55 4.30 -24.11
C ASN A 165 19.90 3.03 -23.33
N ASN A 166 18.96 2.09 -23.16
CA ASN A 166 19.13 0.92 -22.31
C ASN A 166 18.79 -0.38 -23.05
N ALA A 167 19.47 -1.45 -22.68
CA ALA A 167 19.12 -2.83 -23.01
C ALA A 167 19.30 -3.72 -21.77
N VAL A 168 18.89 -4.97 -21.85
CA VAL A 168 19.12 -5.95 -20.76
C VAL A 168 20.27 -6.87 -21.12
N LYS A 169 21.30 -6.91 -20.27
CA LYS A 169 22.42 -7.86 -20.36
C LYS A 169 22.13 -9.09 -19.50
N LEU A 170 22.23 -10.28 -20.07
CA LEU A 170 21.96 -11.55 -19.39
C LEU A 170 23.17 -12.48 -19.49
N ILE A 171 23.65 -13.00 -18.36
CA ILE A 171 24.88 -13.79 -18.29
C ILE A 171 24.57 -15.21 -17.81
N ALA A 172 24.79 -16.20 -18.66
CA ALA A 172 24.55 -17.61 -18.35
C ALA A 172 25.56 -18.14 -17.32
N GLY A 173 25.12 -19.08 -16.49
CA GLY A 173 25.96 -19.75 -15.48
C GLY A 173 27.08 -20.57 -16.10
N SER A 174 28.20 -20.73 -15.39
CA SER A 174 29.28 -21.65 -15.81
C SER A 174 28.84 -23.13 -15.76
N SER A 175 27.80 -23.44 -14.96
CA SER A 175 27.16 -24.75 -14.90
C SER A 175 26.02 -24.94 -15.90
N SER A 176 25.68 -23.90 -16.68
CA SER A 176 24.62 -23.99 -17.69
C SER A 176 24.96 -25.10 -18.68
N SER A 177 24.10 -26.11 -18.77
CA SER A 177 24.42 -27.37 -19.45
C SER A 177 23.19 -27.96 -20.14
N ASN A 178 22.72 -27.26 -21.19
CA ASN A 178 21.49 -27.54 -21.95
C ASN A 178 20.17 -27.41 -21.17
N ALA A 179 20.19 -27.06 -19.88
CA ALA A 179 19.00 -26.67 -19.14
C ALA A 179 18.66 -25.21 -19.48
N CYS A 180 17.80 -25.02 -20.47
CA CYS A 180 17.40 -23.70 -20.98
C CYS A 180 16.92 -22.71 -19.90
N TRP A 181 16.38 -23.20 -18.78
CA TRP A 181 15.91 -22.37 -17.67
C TRP A 181 17.00 -21.93 -16.70
N ASP A 182 18.28 -22.32 -16.87
CA ASP A 182 19.38 -21.90 -15.96
C ASP A 182 19.65 -20.38 -16.03
N LEU A 183 19.14 -19.71 -17.06
CA LEU A 183 19.05 -18.26 -17.19
C LEU A 183 17.64 -17.91 -17.69
N GLN A 184 16.85 -17.24 -16.87
CA GLN A 184 15.49 -16.83 -17.14
C GLN A 184 15.24 -15.37 -16.77
N PHE A 185 14.70 -14.65 -17.75
CA PHE A 185 14.16 -13.32 -17.58
C PHE A 185 12.71 -13.32 -18.07
N GLN A 186 11.79 -12.91 -17.21
CA GLN A 186 10.35 -13.06 -17.46
C GLN A 186 9.65 -11.71 -17.40
N SER A 187 8.73 -11.50 -18.34
CA SER A 187 7.91 -10.29 -18.44
C SER A 187 6.96 -10.16 -17.25
N PRO A 188 6.43 -8.94 -17.01
CA PRO A 188 5.18 -8.77 -16.29
C PRO A 188 4.04 -9.60 -16.90
N GLU A 189 2.91 -9.68 -16.18
CA GLU A 189 1.67 -10.23 -16.72
C GLU A 189 1.17 -9.39 -17.90
N ILE A 190 0.83 -10.05 -19.00
CA ILE A 190 0.32 -9.43 -20.22
C ILE A 190 -1.13 -9.88 -20.39
N ALA A 191 -2.05 -8.93 -20.28
CA ALA A 191 -3.46 -9.18 -20.56
C ALA A 191 -3.66 -9.43 -22.06
N VAL A 192 -4.27 -10.57 -22.41
CA VAL A 192 -4.51 -10.98 -23.79
C VAL A 192 -5.96 -11.45 -23.96
N ILE A 193 -6.43 -11.54 -25.20
CA ILE A 193 -7.80 -11.98 -25.49
C ILE A 193 -7.77 -13.43 -25.97
N ASN A 194 -8.50 -14.30 -25.29
CA ASN A 194 -8.62 -15.69 -25.67
C ASN A 194 -9.13 -15.84 -27.12
N GLY A 195 -8.38 -16.56 -27.94
CA GLY A 195 -8.68 -16.81 -29.35
C GLY A 195 -8.08 -15.78 -30.31
N HIS A 196 -7.42 -14.73 -29.80
CA HIS A 196 -6.68 -13.78 -30.64
C HIS A 196 -5.29 -14.29 -31.01
N THR A 197 -4.76 -13.84 -32.14
CA THR A 197 -3.40 -14.11 -32.61
C THR A 197 -2.51 -12.91 -32.31
N TYR A 198 -1.34 -13.15 -31.76
CA TYR A 198 -0.36 -12.14 -31.41
C TYR A 198 0.98 -12.40 -32.10
N ASP A 199 1.63 -11.32 -32.55
CA ASP A 199 3.03 -11.30 -32.92
C ASP A 199 3.86 -10.86 -31.70
N ILE A 200 4.68 -11.78 -31.20
CA ILE A 200 5.60 -11.56 -30.09
C ILE A 200 7.01 -11.48 -30.65
N SER A 201 7.62 -10.30 -30.63
CA SER A 201 8.94 -10.07 -31.19
C SER A 201 9.91 -9.48 -30.19
N PHE A 202 11.20 -9.70 -30.40
CA PHE A 202 12.26 -9.10 -29.61
C PHE A 202 13.57 -9.08 -30.40
N ILE A 203 14.45 -8.16 -30.03
CA ILE A 203 15.79 -8.02 -30.62
C ILE A 203 16.81 -8.61 -29.65
N ILE A 204 17.60 -9.56 -30.11
CA ILE A 204 18.58 -10.26 -29.28
C ILE A 204 19.89 -10.47 -30.02
N ARG A 205 21.00 -10.36 -29.28
CA ARG A 205 22.34 -10.77 -29.71
C ARG A 205 23.06 -11.51 -28.58
N SER A 206 24.17 -12.17 -28.90
CA SER A 206 25.05 -12.83 -27.95
C SER A 206 26.53 -12.57 -28.27
N GLU A 207 27.45 -12.79 -27.34
CA GLU A 207 28.89 -12.58 -27.58
C GLU A 207 29.58 -13.73 -28.34
N GLY A 208 28.86 -14.83 -28.59
CA GLY A 208 29.25 -15.95 -29.46
C GLY A 208 28.02 -16.64 -30.05
N ASP A 209 28.19 -17.84 -30.61
CA ASP A 209 27.08 -18.66 -31.10
C ASP A 209 26.24 -19.14 -29.91
N GLY A 210 25.07 -18.53 -29.72
CA GLY A 210 24.17 -18.80 -28.60
C GLY A 210 22.87 -19.46 -29.03
N ARG A 211 22.13 -19.97 -28.04
CA ARG A 211 20.78 -20.52 -28.21
C ARG A 211 19.86 -20.03 -27.12
N GLY A 212 18.58 -19.91 -27.44
CA GLY A 212 17.54 -19.50 -26.52
C GLY A 212 16.20 -20.10 -26.88
N ARG A 213 15.29 -20.12 -25.92
CA ARG A 213 13.88 -20.49 -26.13
C ARG A 213 12.99 -19.44 -25.49
N VAL A 214 11.78 -19.31 -26.00
CA VAL A 214 10.70 -18.60 -25.34
C VAL A 214 9.74 -19.60 -24.68
N SER A 215 9.37 -19.34 -23.43
CA SER A 215 8.31 -20.08 -22.73
C SER A 215 7.21 -19.16 -22.19
N PHE A 216 6.03 -19.72 -21.99
CA PHE A 216 4.85 -18.99 -21.53
C PHE A 216 4.23 -19.62 -20.29
N THR A 217 3.69 -18.77 -19.41
CA THR A 217 2.71 -19.17 -18.40
C THR A 217 1.31 -18.78 -18.87
N GLY A 218 0.29 -19.58 -18.55
CA GLY A 218 -1.11 -19.30 -18.89
C GLY A 218 -1.59 -19.92 -20.20
N MET A 219 -0.69 -20.23 -21.14
CA MET A 219 -1.04 -20.92 -22.39
C MET A 219 -1.23 -22.44 -22.19
N SER A 220 -1.92 -23.11 -23.12
CA SER A 220 -1.92 -24.59 -23.13
C SER A 220 -0.63 -25.17 -23.71
N ASN A 221 0.00 -24.46 -24.65
CA ASN A 221 1.32 -24.77 -25.16
C ASN A 221 2.33 -23.77 -24.60
N ASN A 222 2.99 -24.15 -23.51
CA ASN A 222 3.95 -23.30 -22.82
C ASN A 222 5.29 -23.17 -23.55
N TYR A 223 5.54 -23.97 -24.59
CA TYR A 223 6.84 -24.02 -25.29
C TYR A 223 6.63 -24.06 -26.81
N PRO A 224 6.09 -22.99 -27.42
CA PRO A 224 5.84 -22.96 -28.84
C PRO A 224 7.15 -23.05 -29.63
N TRP A 225 7.14 -23.86 -30.70
CA TRP A 225 8.29 -24.02 -31.57
C TRP A 225 8.37 -22.88 -32.58
N LEU A 226 9.58 -22.41 -32.86
CA LEU A 226 9.88 -21.44 -33.90
C LEU A 226 10.48 -22.16 -35.10
N ASN A 227 9.88 -22.02 -36.27
CA ASN A 227 10.40 -22.59 -37.53
C ASN A 227 10.77 -24.09 -37.47
N GLY A 228 10.02 -24.87 -36.67
CA GLY A 228 10.24 -26.32 -36.50
C GLY A 228 11.30 -26.71 -35.46
N SER A 229 11.78 -25.75 -34.66
CA SER A 229 12.74 -25.96 -33.57
C SER A 229 12.15 -25.44 -32.24
N GLU A 230 12.48 -26.09 -31.13
CA GLU A 230 12.11 -25.61 -29.79
C GLU A 230 12.99 -24.43 -29.32
N TRP A 231 14.09 -24.14 -30.01
CA TRP A 231 15.02 -23.05 -29.72
C TRP A 231 15.28 -22.19 -30.96
N PHE A 232 15.62 -20.92 -30.73
CA PHE A 232 16.23 -20.01 -31.70
C PHE A 232 17.75 -19.91 -31.45
N THR A 233 18.48 -19.37 -32.42
CA THR A 233 19.94 -19.18 -32.36
C THR A 233 20.28 -17.69 -32.36
N THR A 234 21.37 -17.33 -31.69
CA THR A 234 21.89 -15.95 -31.60
C THR A 234 23.37 -15.92 -31.96
N ASN A 235 23.86 -14.75 -32.35
CA ASN A 235 25.29 -14.51 -32.55
C ASN A 235 25.65 -13.05 -32.23
N THR A 236 26.84 -12.61 -32.62
CA THR A 236 27.36 -11.26 -32.37
C THR A 236 26.62 -10.12 -33.06
N THR A 237 25.61 -10.42 -33.89
CA THR A 237 24.75 -9.44 -34.54
C THR A 237 23.35 -9.45 -33.92
N TRP A 238 22.74 -8.27 -33.84
CA TRP A 238 21.34 -8.14 -33.46
C TRP A 238 20.44 -8.87 -34.44
N ALA A 239 19.61 -9.75 -33.91
CA ALA A 239 18.61 -10.48 -34.66
C ALA A 239 17.23 -10.23 -34.06
N GLN A 240 16.24 -9.98 -34.91
CA GLN A 240 14.85 -10.00 -34.50
C GLN A 240 14.34 -11.44 -34.52
N ILE A 241 13.75 -11.87 -33.41
CA ILE A 241 13.00 -13.12 -33.30
C ILE A 241 11.52 -12.77 -33.20
N THR A 242 10.66 -13.51 -33.89
CA THR A 242 9.21 -13.26 -33.89
C THR A 242 8.44 -14.59 -33.82
N TYR A 243 7.53 -14.69 -32.84
CA TYR A 243 6.57 -15.77 -32.69
C TYR A 243 5.17 -15.24 -33.02
N THR A 244 4.48 -15.89 -33.95
CA THR A 244 3.05 -15.61 -34.23
C THR A 244 2.20 -16.72 -33.61
N LEU A 245 1.43 -16.41 -32.57
CA LEU A 245 0.74 -17.39 -31.74
C LEU A 245 -0.72 -17.00 -31.52
N THR A 246 -1.64 -17.95 -31.69
CA THR A 246 -3.01 -17.80 -31.20
C THR A 246 -3.05 -18.19 -29.72
N VAL A 247 -3.39 -17.25 -28.85
CA VAL A 247 -3.43 -17.46 -27.41
C VAL A 247 -4.78 -18.02 -26.97
N ASN A 248 -4.77 -18.82 -25.92
CA ASN A 248 -5.95 -19.45 -25.33
C ASN A 248 -6.06 -19.19 -23.82
N ALA A 249 -5.66 -17.99 -23.42
CA ALA A 249 -5.65 -17.49 -22.07
C ALA A 249 -6.18 -16.05 -22.07
N ASP A 250 -6.51 -15.54 -20.89
CA ASP A 250 -6.85 -14.12 -20.68
C ASP A 250 -5.63 -13.32 -20.17
N VAL A 251 -4.62 -14.02 -19.63
CA VAL A 251 -3.34 -13.45 -19.16
C VAL A 251 -2.21 -14.43 -19.47
N ILE A 252 -1.07 -13.91 -19.92
CA ILE A 252 0.16 -14.69 -20.13
C ILE A 252 1.37 -13.99 -19.49
N THR A 253 2.43 -14.75 -19.20
CA THR A 253 3.78 -14.20 -19.03
C THR A 253 4.72 -14.82 -20.05
N LEU A 254 5.69 -14.03 -20.54
CA LEU A 254 6.72 -14.41 -21.51
C LEU A 254 8.06 -14.59 -20.79
N SER A 255 8.74 -15.72 -20.95
CA SER A 255 10.07 -15.95 -20.39
C SER A 255 11.10 -16.22 -21.48
N PHE A 256 12.26 -15.59 -21.34
CA PHE A 256 13.46 -15.84 -22.14
C PHE A 256 14.32 -16.89 -21.45
N ASP A 257 14.32 -18.11 -21.97
CA ASP A 257 15.08 -19.25 -21.46
C ASP A 257 16.44 -19.34 -22.21
N LEU A 258 17.50 -18.77 -21.63
CA LEU A 258 18.79 -18.54 -22.28
C LEU A 258 19.94 -19.38 -21.69
N GLY A 259 19.63 -20.39 -20.88
CA GLY A 259 20.61 -21.23 -20.16
C GLY A 259 21.27 -22.35 -20.99
N TYR A 260 21.22 -22.31 -22.32
CA TYR A 260 21.76 -23.41 -23.15
C TYR A 260 23.29 -23.48 -23.15
N GLU A 261 23.95 -22.32 -23.25
CA GLU A 261 25.39 -22.21 -23.44
C GLU A 261 26.06 -21.66 -22.17
N PRO A 262 27.02 -22.39 -21.56
CA PRO A 262 27.71 -21.90 -20.39
C PRO A 262 28.51 -20.63 -20.66
N ASP A 263 28.49 -19.72 -19.69
CA ASP A 263 29.16 -18.41 -19.70
C ASP A 263 28.77 -17.48 -20.86
N MET A 264 27.70 -17.80 -21.61
CA MET A 264 27.23 -16.96 -22.71
C MET A 264 26.60 -15.65 -22.20
N ILE A 265 26.96 -14.55 -22.86
CA ILE A 265 26.39 -13.23 -22.60
C ILE A 265 25.43 -12.88 -23.72
N TYR A 266 24.20 -12.52 -23.36
CA TYR A 266 23.15 -12.06 -24.25
C TYR A 266 22.82 -10.60 -23.97
N TYR A 267 22.37 -9.89 -25.00
CA TYR A 267 21.77 -8.56 -24.89
C TYR A 267 20.39 -8.64 -25.53
N LEU A 268 19.37 -8.18 -24.81
CA LEU A 268 17.95 -8.21 -25.19
C LEU A 268 17.41 -6.78 -25.20
N ASP A 269 16.65 -6.46 -26.24
CA ASP A 269 16.04 -5.15 -26.44
C ASP A 269 14.74 -5.26 -27.26
N GLY A 270 13.90 -4.23 -27.24
CA GLY A 270 12.74 -4.06 -28.12
C GLY A 270 11.73 -5.21 -28.08
N VAL A 271 11.31 -5.65 -26.90
CA VAL A 271 10.30 -6.70 -26.72
C VAL A 271 8.90 -6.16 -27.01
N LYS A 272 8.19 -6.80 -27.92
CA LYS A 272 6.87 -6.40 -28.41
C LYS A 272 5.89 -7.56 -28.40
N VAL A 273 4.64 -7.27 -28.05
CA VAL A 273 3.49 -8.17 -28.12
C VAL A 273 2.37 -7.42 -28.83
N ILE A 274 1.99 -7.83 -30.04
CA ILE A 274 1.07 -7.09 -30.90
C ILE A 274 -0.09 -7.99 -31.32
N ASP A 275 -1.33 -7.57 -31.10
CA ASP A 275 -2.53 -8.30 -31.56
C ASP A 275 -2.72 -8.15 -33.08
N THR A 276 -2.78 -9.26 -33.81
CA THR A 276 -2.87 -9.32 -35.28
C THR A 276 -4.19 -9.90 -35.79
N THR A 277 -5.16 -10.19 -34.92
CA THR A 277 -6.40 -10.94 -35.24
C THR A 277 -7.29 -10.27 -36.31
N THR A 278 -7.24 -8.94 -36.43
CA THR A 278 -7.93 -8.20 -37.50
C THR A 278 -6.94 -7.70 -38.54
N GLY A 279 -6.61 -8.55 -39.52
CA GLY A 279 -5.75 -8.16 -40.63
C GLY A 279 -6.20 -6.86 -41.32
N ALA A 280 -5.22 -5.97 -41.55
CA ALA A 280 -5.24 -4.70 -42.29
C ALA A 280 -5.36 -3.40 -41.47
N ALA A 281 -4.40 -2.53 -41.77
CA ALA A 281 -4.13 -1.19 -41.28
C ALA A 281 -3.43 -1.14 -39.92
N THR A 282 -2.17 -0.72 -39.98
CA THR A 282 -1.51 0.19 -39.03
C THR A 282 -2.53 1.19 -38.50
N ARG A 283 -3.31 0.78 -37.51
CA ARG A 283 -3.96 1.69 -36.59
C ARG A 283 -2.87 1.99 -35.60
N VAL A 284 -2.11 3.05 -35.89
CA VAL A 284 -1.64 3.92 -34.81
C VAL A 284 -2.91 4.25 -34.05
N THR A 285 -3.17 3.49 -33.00
CA THR A 285 -4.17 3.88 -32.03
C THR A 285 -3.52 5.06 -31.37
N ILE A 286 -3.87 6.26 -31.81
CA ILE A 286 -3.47 7.49 -31.13
C ILE A 286 -4.24 7.48 -29.81
N THR A 287 -3.73 6.72 -28.84
CA THR A 287 -4.08 6.90 -27.44
C THR A 287 -3.27 8.10 -26.96
N ARG A 288 -3.95 9.10 -26.39
CA ARG A 288 -3.29 10.08 -25.53
C ARG A 288 -2.44 9.27 -24.55
N ALA A 289 -1.17 9.67 -24.34
CA ALA A 289 -0.31 9.05 -23.32
C ALA A 289 -1.15 8.84 -22.05
N GLY A 290 -1.03 7.65 -21.45
CA GLY A 290 -1.68 7.36 -20.18
C GLY A 290 -1.32 8.43 -19.14
N PRO A 291 -2.13 8.61 -18.07
CA PRO A 291 -1.80 9.58 -17.04
C PRO A 291 -0.39 9.31 -16.49
N THR A 292 0.50 10.28 -16.59
CA THR A 292 1.78 10.25 -15.87
C THR A 292 1.49 10.56 -14.41
N TYR A 293 1.72 9.59 -13.53
CA TYR A 293 1.64 9.81 -12.09
C TYR A 293 2.91 10.51 -11.63
N ILE A 294 2.76 11.75 -11.16
CA ILE A 294 3.86 12.47 -10.50
C ILE A 294 3.90 11.97 -9.06
N GLU A 295 4.77 11.00 -8.81
CA GLU A 295 5.04 10.52 -7.46
C GLU A 295 5.60 11.65 -6.59
N LYS A 296 5.05 11.77 -5.38
CA LYS A 296 5.57 12.72 -4.38
C LYS A 296 6.97 12.33 -3.94
N THR A 297 7.82 13.32 -3.69
CA THR A 297 9.16 13.05 -3.14
C THR A 297 9.04 12.45 -1.74
N SER A 298 10.11 11.81 -1.25
CA SER A 298 10.17 11.29 0.12
C SER A 298 9.91 12.38 1.16
N GLU A 299 10.40 13.59 0.93
CA GLU A 299 10.19 14.75 1.81
C GLU A 299 8.72 15.20 1.81
N GLU A 300 8.08 15.25 0.64
CA GLU A 300 6.65 15.57 0.53
C GLU A 300 5.78 14.51 1.21
N LYS A 301 6.09 13.22 1.01
CA LYS A 301 5.40 12.10 1.67
C LYS A 301 5.54 12.20 3.18
N THR A 302 6.76 12.39 3.68
CA THR A 302 7.06 12.59 5.11
C THR A 302 6.23 13.72 5.69
N LYS A 303 6.22 14.87 5.02
CA LYS A 303 5.47 16.05 5.47
C LYS A 303 3.97 15.80 5.51
N LEU A 304 3.38 15.28 4.43
CA LEU A 304 1.93 15.05 4.36
C LEU A 304 1.46 14.03 5.38
N ILE A 305 2.20 12.93 5.55
CA ILE A 305 1.85 11.87 6.50
C ILE A 305 2.05 12.38 7.93
N GLY A 306 3.10 13.16 8.19
CA GLY A 306 3.34 13.78 9.49
C GLY A 306 2.25 14.79 9.88
N ASP A 307 1.89 15.68 8.95
CA ASP A 307 0.82 16.67 9.14
C ASP A 307 -0.54 15.96 9.38
N ALA A 308 -0.82 14.85 8.67
CA ALA A 308 -2.03 14.05 8.86
C ALA A 308 -2.06 13.34 10.23
N LEU A 309 -0.93 12.76 10.67
CA LEU A 309 -0.78 12.14 11.99
C LEU A 309 -1.04 13.17 13.11
N GLU A 310 -0.42 14.36 12.99
CA GLU A 310 -0.58 15.44 13.97
C GLU A 310 -2.03 15.91 14.04
N TYR A 311 -2.65 16.19 12.89
CA TYR A 311 -4.03 16.60 12.81
C TYR A 311 -4.96 15.56 13.45
N TRP A 312 -4.84 14.29 13.06
CA TRP A 312 -5.68 13.22 13.57
C TRP A 312 -5.58 13.08 15.09
N ILE A 313 -4.37 13.05 15.64
CA ILE A 313 -4.16 12.92 17.09
C ILE A 313 -4.76 14.12 17.82
N ASN A 314 -4.50 15.35 17.37
CA ASN A 314 -4.98 16.55 18.03
C ASN A 314 -6.52 16.61 18.05
N GLU A 315 -7.17 16.30 16.93
CA GLU A 315 -8.63 16.31 16.85
C GLU A 315 -9.25 15.18 17.67
N MET A 316 -8.75 13.95 17.55
CA MET A 316 -9.30 12.80 18.28
C MET A 316 -9.12 12.93 19.79
N VAL A 317 -7.89 13.20 20.24
CA VAL A 317 -7.60 13.33 21.68
C VAL A 317 -8.29 14.58 22.22
N GLY A 318 -8.22 15.71 21.50
CA GLY A 318 -8.85 16.96 21.90
C GLY A 318 -10.36 16.84 22.06
N HIS A 319 -11.03 16.12 21.15
CA HIS A 319 -12.47 15.88 21.21
C HIS A 319 -12.88 14.98 22.38
N TYR A 320 -12.11 13.93 22.66
CA TYR A 320 -12.48 12.89 23.63
C TYR A 320 -11.84 13.02 25.01
N LYS A 321 -10.96 14.00 25.25
CA LYS A 321 -10.22 14.15 26.52
C LYS A 321 -11.08 14.18 27.78
N ASP A 322 -12.35 14.57 27.72
CA ASP A 322 -13.23 14.56 28.89
C ASP A 322 -13.81 13.18 29.20
N LYS A 323 -13.79 12.24 28.24
CA LYS A 323 -14.42 10.92 28.33
C LYS A 323 -13.40 9.77 28.34
N VAL A 324 -12.33 9.89 27.56
CA VAL A 324 -11.31 8.85 27.40
C VAL A 324 -10.11 9.22 28.27
N LYS A 325 -9.68 8.26 29.12
CA LYS A 325 -8.58 8.43 30.08
C LYS A 325 -7.41 7.49 29.85
N ALA A 326 -7.50 6.61 28.87
CA ALA A 326 -6.40 5.78 28.42
C ALA A 326 -6.45 5.58 26.91
N TRP A 327 -5.28 5.54 26.30
CA TRP A 327 -5.11 5.49 24.86
C TRP A 327 -4.06 4.43 24.52
N ASP A 328 -4.40 3.54 23.60
CA ASP A 328 -3.43 2.75 22.86
C ASP A 328 -2.89 3.67 21.75
N VAL A 329 -1.76 4.33 22.00
CA VAL A 329 -1.24 5.42 21.15
C VAL A 329 -0.62 4.89 19.86
N VAL A 330 0.06 3.75 19.95
CA VAL A 330 0.65 3.03 18.83
C VAL A 330 0.21 1.58 18.95
N ASN A 331 -0.37 1.05 17.88
CA ASN A 331 -0.85 -0.32 17.79
C ASN A 331 0.02 -1.12 16.81
N GLU A 332 0.44 -2.30 17.24
CA GLU A 332 1.12 -3.33 16.44
C GLU A 332 2.40 -2.91 15.69
N PRO A 333 3.30 -2.13 16.33
CA PRO A 333 4.49 -1.63 15.66
C PRO A 333 5.50 -2.72 15.30
N MET A 334 5.45 -3.89 15.95
CA MET A 334 6.49 -4.91 15.87
C MET A 334 6.17 -6.00 14.86
N ASN A 335 7.20 -6.44 14.13
CA ASN A 335 7.18 -7.68 13.38
C ASN A 335 7.47 -8.89 14.29
N GLU A 336 7.21 -10.10 13.82
CA GLU A 336 7.36 -11.33 14.60
C GLU A 336 8.79 -11.62 15.07
N GLY A 337 9.80 -11.03 14.41
CA GLY A 337 11.21 -11.12 14.78
C GLY A 337 11.66 -10.12 15.85
N GLY A 338 10.80 -9.18 16.25
CA GLY A 338 11.12 -8.12 17.23
C GLY A 338 11.73 -6.85 16.64
N GLY A 339 11.77 -6.70 15.32
CA GLY A 339 12.04 -5.42 14.66
C GLY A 339 10.74 -4.64 14.40
N LEU A 340 10.85 -3.37 14.04
CA LEU A 340 9.66 -2.61 13.60
C LEU A 340 9.15 -3.12 12.25
N ARG A 341 7.84 -3.08 12.04
CA ARG A 341 7.19 -3.47 10.77
C ARG A 341 7.53 -2.50 9.65
N THR A 342 8.02 -3.04 8.53
CA THR A 342 8.35 -2.27 7.33
C THR A 342 7.72 -2.92 6.11
N GLY A 343 7.26 -2.07 5.18
CA GLY A 343 6.75 -2.43 3.88
C GLY A 343 7.84 -2.48 2.79
N VAL A 344 9.13 -2.28 3.13
CA VAL A 344 10.24 -2.17 2.16
C VAL A 344 10.42 -3.39 1.24
N ASN A 345 9.76 -4.51 1.50
CA ASN A 345 9.73 -5.67 0.58
C ASN A 345 8.31 -6.26 0.41
N VAL A 346 7.28 -5.46 0.69
CA VAL A 346 5.87 -5.87 0.55
C VAL A 346 5.39 -5.41 -0.81
N THR A 347 5.26 -6.35 -1.75
CA THR A 347 4.87 -6.04 -3.15
C THR A 347 3.38 -5.84 -3.33
N THR A 348 2.56 -6.34 -2.39
CA THR A 348 1.10 -6.24 -2.43
C THR A 348 0.58 -6.12 -1.00
N PRO A 349 0.68 -4.93 -0.39
CA PRO A 349 0.14 -4.71 0.95
C PRO A 349 -1.38 -4.89 0.93
N ALA A 350 -1.94 -5.39 2.03
CA ALA A 350 -3.39 -5.39 2.19
C ALA A 350 -3.92 -3.93 2.21
N SER A 351 -5.19 -3.74 1.85
CA SER A 351 -5.78 -2.38 1.76
C SER A 351 -5.77 -1.59 3.07
N ASP A 352 -5.61 -2.28 4.19
CA ASP A 352 -5.58 -1.76 5.55
C ASP A 352 -4.17 -1.80 6.19
N GLU A 353 -3.13 -2.17 5.43
CA GLU A 353 -1.75 -2.15 5.91
C GLU A 353 -1.08 -0.79 5.69
N PHE A 354 -0.55 -0.20 6.77
CA PHE A 354 0.21 1.04 6.70
C PHE A 354 1.45 1.02 7.61
N TYR A 355 2.61 1.35 7.03
CA TYR A 355 3.91 1.26 7.70
C TYR A 355 4.47 2.64 8.05
N TRP A 356 4.06 3.18 9.21
CA TRP A 356 4.43 4.53 9.65
C TRP A 356 5.94 4.82 9.60
N GLN A 357 6.77 3.86 10.00
CA GLN A 357 8.22 4.08 10.07
C GLN A 357 8.89 4.28 8.70
N ASP A 358 8.29 3.79 7.62
CA ASP A 358 8.88 3.90 6.29
C ASP A 358 8.79 5.34 5.75
N TYR A 359 7.86 6.12 6.30
CA TYR A 359 7.64 7.51 5.93
C TYR A 359 8.12 8.50 6.99
N LEU A 360 7.94 8.18 8.27
CA LEU A 360 8.26 9.09 9.39
C LEU A 360 9.49 8.66 10.19
N GLY A 361 10.13 7.55 9.81
CA GLY A 361 11.22 6.94 10.56
C GLY A 361 10.75 6.33 11.88
N LYS A 362 11.70 5.73 12.61
CA LYS A 362 11.47 5.09 13.91
C LYS A 362 10.85 6.04 14.97
N ASP A 363 11.01 7.35 14.79
CA ASP A 363 10.53 8.39 15.72
C ASP A 363 9.04 8.69 15.61
N TYR A 364 8.30 8.10 14.66
CA TYR A 364 6.85 8.33 14.54
C TYR A 364 6.11 8.09 15.87
N ALA A 365 6.47 7.04 16.62
CA ALA A 365 5.89 6.77 17.93
C ALA A 365 6.29 7.83 18.96
N VAL A 366 7.54 8.30 18.95
CA VAL A 366 8.00 9.39 19.84
C VAL A 366 7.14 10.63 19.64
N THR A 367 6.89 10.98 18.37
CA THR A 367 6.02 12.10 17.99
C THR A 367 4.58 11.85 18.45
N ALA A 368 4.01 10.67 18.18
CA ALA A 368 2.66 10.33 18.58
C ALA A 368 2.44 10.43 20.11
N PHE A 369 3.33 9.85 20.91
CA PHE A 369 3.25 9.93 22.37
C PHE A 369 3.37 11.37 22.89
N LYS A 370 4.21 12.21 22.28
CA LYS A 370 4.33 13.63 22.64
C LYS A 370 3.06 14.41 22.28
N LEU A 371 2.48 14.15 21.11
CA LEU A 371 1.25 14.79 20.65
C LEU A 371 0.06 14.42 21.54
N VAL A 372 -0.15 13.12 21.82
CA VAL A 372 -1.24 12.69 22.71
C VAL A 372 -1.07 13.31 24.10
N ARG A 373 0.16 13.39 24.63
CA ARG A 373 0.42 14.03 25.92
C ARG A 373 0.12 15.53 25.91
N ALA A 374 0.35 16.22 24.80
CA ALA A 374 0.09 17.64 24.65
C ALA A 374 -1.41 17.95 24.47
N ALA A 375 -2.13 17.11 23.72
CA ALA A 375 -3.55 17.29 23.42
C ALA A 375 -4.48 16.79 24.54
N GLY A 376 -4.06 15.75 25.28
CA GLY A 376 -4.82 15.09 26.33
C GLY A 376 -4.64 15.70 27.72
N ASN A 377 -5.10 14.97 28.75
CA ASN A 377 -4.90 15.37 30.14
C ASN A 377 -3.58 14.84 30.70
N ALA A 378 -3.04 15.54 31.70
CA ALA A 378 -1.80 15.15 32.37
C ALA A 378 -1.85 13.75 33.02
N ASN A 379 -3.05 13.29 33.40
CA ASN A 379 -3.29 11.99 34.05
C ASN A 379 -3.85 10.91 33.12
N ASP A 380 -3.98 11.17 31.82
CA ASP A 380 -4.34 10.12 30.87
C ASP A 380 -3.20 9.08 30.79
N VAL A 381 -3.56 7.80 30.63
CA VAL A 381 -2.60 6.69 30.60
C VAL A 381 -2.32 6.28 29.16
N LEU A 382 -1.06 6.32 28.74
CA LEU A 382 -0.66 6.07 27.36
C LEU A 382 0.03 4.71 27.21
N PHE A 383 -0.57 3.85 26.40
CA PHE A 383 -0.13 2.50 26.12
C PHE A 383 0.48 2.40 24.72
N ILE A 384 1.43 1.47 24.58
CA ILE A 384 1.75 0.83 23.29
C ILE A 384 1.15 -0.58 23.32
N ASN A 385 0.48 -1.01 22.27
CA ASN A 385 -0.29 -2.26 22.23
C ASN A 385 0.19 -3.16 21.09
N ASP A 386 0.28 -4.47 21.31
CA ASP A 386 0.66 -5.44 20.26
C ASP A 386 0.15 -6.86 20.59
N TYR A 387 0.09 -7.71 19.56
CA TYR A 387 -0.31 -9.12 19.63
C TYR A 387 0.88 -10.06 19.51
N ASN A 388 0.64 -11.36 19.73
CA ASN A 388 1.63 -12.43 19.65
C ASN A 388 2.84 -12.28 20.59
N LEU A 389 2.77 -11.43 21.60
CA LEU A 389 3.87 -11.26 22.56
C LEU A 389 4.10 -12.54 23.39
N GLU A 390 3.02 -13.30 23.57
CA GLU A 390 2.93 -14.61 24.20
C GLU A 390 3.35 -15.77 23.28
N TYR A 391 3.39 -15.56 21.96
CA TYR A 391 3.85 -16.55 20.98
C TYR A 391 5.31 -16.36 20.57
N SER A 392 5.71 -15.10 20.35
CA SER A 392 7.06 -14.67 20.01
C SER A 392 7.66 -13.83 21.14
N ILE A 393 8.48 -14.48 21.98
CA ILE A 393 9.25 -13.79 23.03
C ILE A 393 10.23 -12.77 22.44
N ASN A 394 10.70 -12.99 21.20
CA ASN A 394 11.52 -12.00 20.50
C ASN A 394 10.72 -10.74 20.18
N LYS A 395 9.46 -10.88 19.74
CA LYS A 395 8.55 -9.74 19.54
C LYS A 395 8.29 -8.99 20.84
N CYS A 396 8.01 -9.69 21.94
CA CYS A 396 7.86 -9.09 23.28
C CYS A 396 9.10 -8.28 23.69
N LYS A 397 10.29 -8.85 23.56
CA LYS A 397 11.55 -8.14 23.85
C LYS A 397 11.74 -6.93 22.93
N GLY A 398 11.44 -7.07 21.64
CA GLY A 398 11.50 -5.98 20.67
C GLY A 398 10.59 -4.80 21.06
N LEU A 399 9.35 -5.08 21.46
CA LEU A 399 8.42 -4.04 21.92
C LEU A 399 8.95 -3.34 23.17
N ILE A 400 9.48 -4.08 24.14
CA ILE A 400 10.10 -3.51 25.35
C ILE A 400 11.29 -2.61 24.99
N GLU A 401 12.15 -3.03 24.07
CA GLU A 401 13.27 -2.20 23.58
C GLU A 401 12.78 -0.97 22.83
N TYR A 402 11.67 -1.06 22.09
CA TYR A 402 11.09 0.10 21.43
C TYR A 402 10.48 1.09 22.42
N VAL A 403 9.82 0.61 23.48
CA VAL A 403 9.37 1.46 24.60
C VAL A 403 10.54 2.22 25.21
N LYS A 404 11.65 1.54 25.52
CA LYS A 404 12.86 2.20 26.06
C LYS A 404 13.36 3.28 25.10
N TYR A 405 13.47 2.96 23.81
CA TYR A 405 13.87 3.93 22.80
C TYR A 405 12.97 5.17 22.79
N ILE A 406 11.64 4.98 22.82
CA ILE A 406 10.68 6.08 22.82
C ILE A 406 10.91 7.02 24.01
N GLU A 407 11.21 6.45 25.17
CA GLU A 407 11.47 7.21 26.39
C GLU A 407 12.85 7.88 26.42
N GLU A 408 13.87 7.25 25.85
CA GLU A 408 15.19 7.84 25.65
C GLU A 408 15.12 9.09 24.74
N GLN A 409 14.18 9.13 23.79
CA GLN A 409 13.90 10.31 22.96
C GLN A 409 12.97 11.35 23.64
N GLY A 410 12.67 11.16 24.93
CA GLY A 410 11.97 12.13 25.77
C GLY A 410 10.45 12.09 25.68
N ALA A 411 9.85 11.06 25.10
CA ALA A 411 8.43 10.80 25.29
C ALA A 411 8.20 9.96 26.55
N LYS A 412 6.93 9.75 26.96
CA LYS A 412 6.60 8.93 28.13
C LYS A 412 5.58 7.87 27.74
N VAL A 413 5.92 6.60 27.98
CA VAL A 413 5.02 5.47 27.82
C VAL A 413 4.64 4.99 29.21
N ASP A 414 3.35 5.06 29.56
CA ASP A 414 2.88 4.67 30.90
C ASP A 414 2.66 3.16 31.01
N GLY A 415 2.27 2.52 29.90
CA GLY A 415 1.90 1.12 29.90
C GLY A 415 2.19 0.36 28.61
N ILE A 416 2.13 -0.96 28.71
CA ILE A 416 2.21 -1.90 27.59
C ILE A 416 0.93 -2.75 27.59
N GLY A 417 0.22 -2.74 26.47
CA GLY A 417 -0.90 -3.63 26.18
C GLY A 417 -0.40 -4.90 25.51
N THR A 418 -0.88 -6.04 26.01
CA THR A 418 -0.80 -7.32 25.30
C THR A 418 -2.21 -7.70 24.89
N GLN A 419 -2.45 -7.85 23.58
CA GLN A 419 -3.78 -8.15 23.06
C GLN A 419 -4.30 -9.50 23.58
N MET A 420 -3.43 -10.51 23.64
CA MET A 420 -3.75 -11.88 24.09
C MET A 420 -4.83 -12.58 23.25
N HIS A 421 -4.71 -12.49 21.92
CA HIS A 421 -5.47 -13.32 20.98
C HIS A 421 -4.94 -14.76 20.95
N VAL A 422 -5.43 -15.61 21.85
CA VAL A 422 -4.89 -16.96 22.08
C VAL A 422 -5.84 -18.06 21.61
N ASP A 423 -5.45 -19.32 21.77
CA ASP A 423 -6.26 -20.48 21.44
C ASP A 423 -6.15 -21.58 22.49
N ILE A 424 -6.99 -22.60 22.37
CA ILE A 424 -7.06 -23.72 23.33
C ILE A 424 -5.77 -24.55 23.46
N ASP A 425 -4.81 -24.41 22.55
CA ASP A 425 -3.51 -25.10 22.57
C ASP A 425 -2.32 -24.15 22.85
N THR A 426 -2.57 -22.91 23.25
CA THR A 426 -1.50 -21.93 23.53
C THR A 426 -0.54 -22.42 24.61
N ASP A 427 0.76 -22.24 24.36
CA ASP A 427 1.82 -22.58 25.31
C ASP A 427 1.86 -21.58 26.48
N MET A 428 1.23 -21.95 27.59
CA MET A 428 1.20 -21.13 28.81
C MET A 428 2.58 -20.88 29.43
N ALA A 429 3.61 -21.66 29.10
CA ALA A 429 4.98 -21.37 29.58
C ALA A 429 5.53 -20.10 28.92
N LYS A 430 5.23 -19.88 27.63
CA LYS A 430 5.58 -18.62 26.96
C LYS A 430 4.74 -17.44 27.45
N ALA A 431 3.46 -17.64 27.72
CA ALA A 431 2.62 -16.60 28.34
C ALA A 431 3.17 -16.19 29.73
N ASP A 432 3.59 -17.15 30.56
CA ASP A 432 4.23 -16.88 31.86
C ASP A 432 5.57 -16.13 31.68
N GLU A 433 6.41 -16.50 30.71
CA GLU A 433 7.64 -15.77 30.38
C GLU A 433 7.34 -14.33 29.93
N MET A 434 6.38 -14.13 29.03
CA MET A 434 5.94 -12.82 28.57
C MET A 434 5.50 -11.94 29.75
N PHE A 435 4.61 -12.41 30.62
CA PHE A 435 4.16 -11.61 31.76
C PHE A 435 5.31 -11.24 32.71
N LYS A 436 6.28 -12.12 32.92
CA LYS A 436 7.49 -11.80 33.72
C LYS A 436 8.33 -10.71 33.07
N LEU A 437 8.52 -10.77 31.75
CA LEU A 437 9.24 -9.74 30.99
C LEU A 437 8.51 -8.39 31.07
N LEU A 438 7.20 -8.40 30.89
CA LEU A 438 6.35 -7.21 30.99
C LEU A 438 6.38 -6.62 32.41
N ALA A 439 6.25 -7.44 33.46
CA ALA A 439 6.34 -6.99 34.85
C ALA A 439 7.68 -6.29 35.13
N ALA A 440 8.79 -6.83 34.64
CA ALA A 440 10.14 -6.30 34.84
C ALA A 440 10.35 -4.90 34.25
N THR A 441 9.49 -4.45 33.33
CA THR A 441 9.55 -3.09 32.77
C THR A 441 9.16 -1.99 33.78
N GLY A 442 8.44 -2.35 34.85
CA GLY A 442 7.85 -1.37 35.78
C GLY A 442 6.65 -0.58 35.21
N LYS A 443 6.21 -0.89 33.99
CA LYS A 443 5.07 -0.25 33.32
C LYS A 443 3.73 -0.81 33.80
N LEU A 444 2.66 -0.06 33.57
CA LEU A 444 1.30 -0.59 33.66
C LEU A 444 1.10 -1.65 32.57
N ILE A 445 0.59 -2.82 32.92
CA ILE A 445 0.32 -3.90 31.98
C ILE A 445 -1.19 -4.09 31.86
N LYS A 446 -1.69 -4.09 30.62
CA LYS A 446 -3.10 -4.31 30.28
C LYS A 446 -3.19 -5.55 29.41
N ILE A 447 -4.08 -6.47 29.75
CA ILE A 447 -4.60 -7.43 28.76
C ILE A 447 -5.71 -6.70 28.02
N SER A 448 -5.49 -6.35 26.76
CA SER A 448 -6.32 -5.37 26.04
C SER A 448 -7.46 -5.97 25.23
N GLU A 449 -7.30 -7.20 24.71
CA GLU A 449 -8.18 -7.73 23.67
C GLU A 449 -8.34 -9.26 23.81
N LEU A 450 -8.53 -9.75 25.04
CA LEU A 450 -8.54 -11.19 25.30
C LEU A 450 -9.71 -11.89 24.59
N ASP A 451 -9.37 -12.84 23.74
CA ASP A 451 -10.25 -13.85 23.19
C ASP A 451 -9.48 -15.18 23.06
N ILE A 452 -10.20 -16.31 23.07
CA ILE A 452 -9.57 -17.65 23.10
C ILE A 452 -10.25 -18.55 22.08
N LYS A 453 -9.64 -18.69 20.91
CA LYS A 453 -10.14 -19.52 19.82
C LYS A 453 -10.31 -20.97 20.23
N THR A 454 -11.49 -21.53 19.93
CA THR A 454 -11.75 -22.97 19.96
C THR A 454 -11.35 -23.66 18.65
N LYS A 455 -10.95 -22.89 17.63
CA LYS A 455 -10.54 -23.35 16.28
C LYS A 455 -11.68 -23.88 15.43
N THR A 456 -12.92 -23.67 15.86
CA THR A 456 -14.16 -24.10 15.20
C THR A 456 -15.37 -23.38 15.79
N SER A 457 -16.39 -23.11 14.97
CA SER A 457 -17.68 -22.55 15.39
C SER A 457 -18.61 -23.58 16.04
N SER A 458 -18.24 -24.86 16.04
CA SER A 458 -18.98 -25.95 16.70
C SER A 458 -18.05 -26.75 17.62
N PRO A 459 -17.53 -26.13 18.70
CA PRO A 459 -16.59 -26.78 19.60
C PRO A 459 -17.23 -27.97 20.32
N SER A 460 -16.43 -29.01 20.57
CA SER A 460 -16.84 -30.10 21.46
C SER A 460 -16.83 -29.64 22.92
N THR A 461 -17.42 -30.44 23.81
CA THR A 461 -17.33 -30.21 25.26
C THR A 461 -15.88 -30.14 25.74
N GLU A 462 -14.99 -30.98 25.18
CA GLU A 462 -13.56 -30.96 25.53
C GLU A 462 -12.89 -29.64 25.11
N ASP A 463 -13.24 -29.11 23.93
CA ASP A 463 -12.71 -27.83 23.46
C ASP A 463 -13.18 -26.67 24.34
N LEU A 464 -14.45 -26.69 24.77
CA LEU A 464 -15.02 -25.70 25.69
C LEU A 464 -14.38 -25.78 27.09
N GLU A 465 -14.09 -26.98 27.59
CA GLU A 465 -13.36 -27.17 28.85
C GLU A 465 -11.92 -26.64 28.76
N LYS A 466 -11.21 -26.91 27.65
CA LYS A 466 -9.89 -26.34 27.40
C LYS A 466 -9.94 -24.82 27.31
N GLN A 467 -10.95 -24.26 26.62
CA GLN A 467 -11.14 -22.82 26.55
C GLN A 467 -11.29 -22.21 27.95
N ALA A 468 -12.11 -22.81 28.82
CA ALA A 468 -12.25 -22.38 30.20
C ALA A 468 -10.95 -22.46 30.99
N GLU A 469 -10.18 -23.53 30.82
CA GLU A 469 -8.87 -23.69 31.45
C GLU A 469 -7.89 -22.60 31.01
N VAL A 470 -7.82 -22.29 29.71
CA VAL A 470 -6.93 -21.24 29.19
C VAL A 470 -7.35 -19.86 29.71
N TYR A 471 -8.66 -19.55 29.76
CA TYR A 471 -9.14 -18.31 30.40
C TYR A 471 -8.68 -18.20 31.85
N ARG A 472 -8.81 -19.28 32.62
CA ARG A 472 -8.35 -19.31 34.01
C ARG A 472 -6.84 -19.08 34.10
N GLN A 473 -6.06 -19.85 33.35
CA GLN A 473 -4.59 -19.81 33.39
C GLN A 473 -4.03 -18.45 33.00
N VAL A 474 -4.57 -17.81 31.95
CA VAL A 474 -4.14 -16.46 31.54
C VAL A 474 -4.32 -15.46 32.69
N VAL A 475 -5.47 -15.48 33.36
CA VAL A 475 -5.78 -14.56 34.46
C VAL A 475 -4.90 -14.86 35.69
N GLU A 476 -4.73 -16.14 36.03
CA GLU A 476 -3.85 -16.56 37.12
C GLU A 476 -2.40 -16.13 36.88
N LEU A 477 -1.90 -16.29 35.65
CA LEU A 477 -0.55 -15.87 35.28
C LEU A 477 -0.40 -14.34 35.34
N TYR A 478 -1.40 -13.59 34.88
CA TYR A 478 -1.40 -12.13 34.98
C TYR A 478 -1.37 -11.68 36.45
N VAL A 479 -2.23 -12.22 37.30
CA VAL A 479 -2.26 -11.91 38.73
C VAL A 479 -0.98 -12.36 39.43
N LYS A 480 -0.45 -13.53 39.11
CA LYS A 480 0.77 -14.07 39.71
C LYS A 480 2.01 -13.23 39.37
N ASN A 481 2.17 -12.86 38.10
CA ASN A 481 3.41 -12.28 37.59
C ASN A 481 3.39 -10.74 37.58
N ILE A 482 2.25 -10.09 37.33
CA ILE A 482 2.16 -8.63 37.31
C ILE A 482 1.88 -8.12 38.74
N PRO A 483 2.72 -7.24 39.31
CA PRO A 483 2.45 -6.64 40.62
C PRO A 483 1.16 -5.81 40.63
N GLU A 484 0.45 -5.76 41.77
CA GLU A 484 -0.85 -5.08 41.91
C GLU A 484 -0.83 -3.63 41.38
N ALA A 485 0.21 -2.87 41.69
CA ALA A 485 0.37 -1.48 41.23
C ALA A 485 0.59 -1.33 39.71
N GLN A 486 0.94 -2.41 39.02
CA GLN A 486 1.13 -2.46 37.57
C GLN A 486 -0.09 -3.01 36.83
N ARG A 487 -1.10 -3.56 37.51
CA ARG A 487 -2.26 -4.17 36.86
C ARG A 487 -3.26 -3.11 36.41
N TYR A 488 -3.25 -2.77 35.14
CA TYR A 488 -4.22 -1.80 34.60
C TYR A 488 -5.60 -2.41 34.37
N GLY A 489 -5.67 -3.67 33.93
CA GLY A 489 -6.93 -4.36 33.72
C GLY A 489 -6.87 -5.45 32.66
N ILE A 490 -8.00 -6.15 32.52
CA ILE A 490 -8.26 -7.19 31.52
C ILE A 490 -9.52 -6.76 30.75
N THR A 491 -9.42 -6.69 29.43
CA THR A 491 -10.54 -6.40 28.52
C THR A 491 -10.72 -7.58 27.58
N LEU A 492 -11.97 -7.98 27.36
CA LEU A 492 -12.35 -9.06 26.46
C LEU A 492 -12.69 -8.50 25.08
N TRP A 493 -12.31 -9.20 24.01
CA TRP A 493 -12.51 -8.73 22.64
C TRP A 493 -13.75 -9.33 21.98
N GLY A 494 -14.90 -8.92 22.49
CA GLY A 494 -16.20 -9.38 22.04
C GLY A 494 -17.08 -9.81 23.21
N VAL A 495 -18.40 -9.73 23.00
CA VAL A 495 -19.37 -10.17 24.00
C VAL A 495 -19.82 -11.59 23.68
N THR A 496 -20.42 -11.80 22.50
CA THR A 496 -20.93 -13.10 22.09
C THR A 496 -20.12 -13.69 20.94
N ASP A 497 -20.14 -15.01 20.81
CA ASP A 497 -19.53 -15.70 19.66
C ASP A 497 -20.12 -15.25 18.30
N ALA A 498 -21.34 -14.68 18.27
CA ALA A 498 -21.97 -14.19 17.05
C ALA A 498 -21.47 -12.82 16.58
N ASP A 499 -20.86 -12.04 17.48
CA ASP A 499 -20.37 -10.68 17.21
C ASP A 499 -18.83 -10.63 17.17
N SER A 500 -18.18 -11.80 17.20
CA SER A 500 -16.73 -11.94 17.17
C SER A 500 -16.15 -11.52 15.81
N TRP A 501 -15.00 -10.84 15.84
CA TRP A 501 -14.20 -10.54 14.64
C TRP A 501 -13.57 -11.79 14.01
N ILE A 502 -13.41 -12.86 14.80
CA ILE A 502 -12.87 -14.13 14.35
C ILE A 502 -14.01 -14.93 13.71
N GLU A 503 -13.96 -15.03 12.39
CA GLU A 503 -14.92 -15.82 11.62
C GLU A 503 -14.75 -17.32 11.85
N ASN A 504 -15.86 -18.06 11.81
CA ASN A 504 -15.89 -19.53 11.91
C ASN A 504 -15.28 -20.11 13.21
N ASP A 505 -15.35 -19.37 14.31
CA ASP A 505 -14.84 -19.78 15.63
C ASP A 505 -15.89 -19.50 16.74
N ALA A 506 -15.60 -19.87 17.99
CA ALA A 506 -16.42 -19.58 19.16
C ALA A 506 -15.54 -19.06 20.33
N PRO A 507 -14.93 -17.86 20.23
CA PRO A 507 -13.85 -17.43 21.11
C PRO A 507 -14.29 -16.66 22.37
N CYS A 508 -15.54 -16.22 22.44
CA CYS A 508 -16.07 -15.35 23.49
C CYS A 508 -16.62 -16.15 24.69
N LEU A 509 -17.03 -15.45 25.75
CA LEU A 509 -17.57 -16.08 26.97
C LEU A 509 -19.07 -16.40 26.90
N TRP A 510 -19.78 -15.79 25.95
CA TRP A 510 -21.21 -15.97 25.78
C TRP A 510 -21.53 -16.54 24.40
N LYS A 511 -22.56 -17.38 24.35
CA LYS A 511 -23.16 -17.82 23.08
C LYS A 511 -23.97 -16.67 22.46
N ALA A 512 -24.43 -16.86 21.24
CA ALA A 512 -25.24 -15.89 20.49
C ALA A 512 -26.51 -15.42 21.22
N ASP A 513 -27.07 -16.26 22.11
CA ASP A 513 -28.28 -15.96 22.89
C ASP A 513 -27.97 -15.35 24.27
N TYR A 514 -26.72 -14.93 24.51
CA TYR A 514 -26.22 -14.41 25.79
C TYR A 514 -26.24 -15.41 26.95
N SER A 515 -26.42 -16.71 26.68
CA SER A 515 -26.13 -17.74 27.67
C SER A 515 -24.62 -17.82 27.93
N ARG A 516 -24.23 -18.05 29.19
CA ARG A 516 -22.83 -18.16 29.59
C ARG A 516 -22.28 -19.51 29.13
N LYS A 517 -21.07 -19.52 28.57
CA LYS A 517 -20.29 -20.74 28.34
C LYS A 517 -19.54 -21.14 29.60
N ILE A 518 -19.04 -22.37 29.65
CA ILE A 518 -18.11 -22.80 30.70
C ILE A 518 -16.84 -21.93 30.76
N ALA A 519 -16.45 -21.31 29.63
CA ALA A 519 -15.38 -20.31 29.58
C ALA A 519 -15.58 -19.13 30.56
N TYR A 520 -16.84 -18.69 30.75
CA TYR A 520 -17.17 -17.65 31.74
C TYR A 520 -16.77 -18.09 33.16
N LYS A 521 -17.00 -19.37 33.49
CA LYS A 521 -16.58 -19.94 34.78
C LYS A 521 -15.05 -19.92 34.89
N GLY A 522 -14.33 -20.34 33.85
CA GLY A 522 -12.87 -20.31 33.82
C GLY A 522 -12.30 -18.92 34.13
N LEU A 523 -12.83 -17.87 33.49
CA LEU A 523 -12.47 -16.49 33.81
C LEU A 523 -12.78 -16.13 35.26
N ALA A 524 -13.98 -16.47 35.76
CA ALA A 524 -14.38 -16.18 37.13
C ALA A 524 -13.49 -16.87 38.18
N ASP A 525 -13.13 -18.14 37.93
CA ASP A 525 -12.21 -18.90 38.77
C ASP A 525 -10.83 -18.25 38.83
N GLY A 526 -10.31 -17.83 37.67
CA GLY A 526 -9.00 -17.17 37.59
C GLY A 526 -8.98 -15.84 38.34
N LEU A 527 -10.06 -15.05 38.26
CA LEU A 527 -10.22 -13.81 39.01
C LEU A 527 -10.35 -14.04 40.52
N ALA A 528 -11.05 -15.11 40.93
CA ALA A 528 -11.26 -15.45 42.34
C ALA A 528 -10.06 -16.16 42.97
N GLY A 529 -9.18 -16.76 42.17
CA GLY A 529 -8.09 -17.63 42.64
C GLY A 529 -8.57 -18.93 43.28
N LYS A 530 -9.80 -19.34 42.99
CA LYS A 530 -10.44 -20.57 43.49
C LYS A 530 -11.59 -20.98 42.58
N ASP A 531 -12.08 -22.22 42.74
CA ASP A 531 -13.31 -22.65 42.07
C ASP A 531 -14.52 -21.91 42.66
N VAL A 532 -15.15 -21.03 41.87
CA VAL A 532 -16.29 -20.24 42.32
C VAL A 532 -17.56 -21.08 42.46
N SER A 533 -17.62 -22.27 41.85
CA SER A 533 -18.80 -23.15 41.95
C SER A 533 -19.00 -23.76 43.33
N GLU A 534 -17.95 -23.80 44.16
CA GLU A 534 -18.06 -24.27 45.56
C GLU A 534 -19.08 -23.44 46.36
N ASP A 535 -19.25 -22.16 46.01
CA ASP A 535 -20.16 -21.22 46.68
C ASP A 535 -21.27 -20.68 45.76
N PHE A 536 -21.34 -21.11 44.49
CA PHE A 536 -22.28 -20.58 43.49
C PHE A 536 -23.64 -21.29 43.54
N THR A 537 -24.73 -20.52 43.52
CA THR A 537 -26.11 -21.05 43.63
C THR A 537 -26.93 -20.90 42.35
N GLY A 538 -26.32 -20.55 41.21
CA GLY A 538 -27.00 -20.41 39.91
C GLY A 538 -26.68 -21.55 38.95
N ASP A 539 -27.48 -21.71 37.90
CA ASP A 539 -27.30 -22.77 36.90
C ASP A 539 -26.18 -22.40 35.90
N LEU A 540 -25.28 -23.36 35.63
CA LEU A 540 -24.33 -23.34 34.52
C LEU A 540 -24.84 -24.30 33.44
N GLU A 541 -24.94 -23.86 32.20
CA GLU A 541 -25.28 -24.73 31.07
C GLU A 541 -24.01 -25.27 30.40
N TYR A 542 -23.95 -26.59 30.24
CA TYR A 542 -22.84 -27.34 29.65
C TYR A 542 -22.98 -27.47 28.13
#